data_AF-A0A0F7SUD4-F1
#
_entry.id   AF-A0A0F7SUD4-F1
#
_cell.length_a   1.000
_cell.length_b   1.000
_cell.length_c   1.000
_cell.angle_alpha   90.00
_cell.angle_beta   90.00
_cell.angle_gamma   90.00
#
_symmetry.space_group_name_H-M   'P 1'
#
loop_
_entity.id
_entity.type
_entity.pdbx_description
1 polymer ?
#
loop_
_entity_poly.entity_id
_entity_poly.type
_entity_poly.pdbx_seq_one_letter_code
_entity_poly.pdbx_strand_id
1 'polypeptide(L)'
;MSSSTLPIYLAQTSPLSPQPSLEESNEYIFPSIQHNVHIVRTHLWEAEKSLQGHGVVVFPEYALQGIIDGFKSYALPAYWLIRLIQDLSTLTSLHIVLTIVEPCLNDLTSSQSLHSIPPSPFDFGSDPSLSNSSRRLKGPRMLSEKEKTEWKNYESQMDHKGYEMINVAYFVRPEGGWERYEKRNLWHPERDYLQPGKTYSQVFDTPWGKAGMLICWDLSHPQAVQRLVEEGAVVIFVPTFWLATDSDPIAKRYAKNPGCEKTFDSVLLPSLCLVRSFEGECVLVMCNPGSSSNRSDLLETASSCPSPAINGVAGAVVDDNDGDDDDVDGIYARLQIEGSKIAQTRNTPQQGFFGSSGVWAPLIGLEGTGAGTKEGSWAGKIGLEVILDARELYKIAEDHAKSLIS
;
A
#
# COMPACT_ATOMS: atom_id res chain seq x y z
N MET A 1 -20.50 -1.95 23.58
CA MET A 1 -19.33 -1.77 22.71
C MET A 1 -18.35 -2.88 23.02
N SER A 2 -17.81 -3.53 22.00
CA SER A 2 -16.57 -4.31 22.11
C SER A 2 -15.42 -3.36 22.54
N SER A 3 -14.22 -3.88 22.84
CA SER A 3 -13.11 -3.14 23.50
C SER A 3 -13.07 -1.63 23.22
N SER A 4 -13.03 -0.80 24.27
CA SER A 4 -12.96 0.67 24.15
C SER A 4 -11.62 1.18 23.62
N THR A 5 -10.64 0.29 23.47
CA THR A 5 -9.30 0.63 22.98
C THR A 5 -8.92 -0.27 21.81
N LEU A 6 -8.26 0.33 20.83
CA LEU A 6 -7.74 -0.30 19.61
C LEU A 6 -6.20 -0.40 19.69
N PRO A 7 -5.62 -1.58 19.94
CA PRO A 7 -4.18 -1.79 19.88
C PRO A 7 -3.70 -1.89 18.43
N ILE A 8 -2.77 -1.02 18.04
CA ILE A 8 -2.25 -0.90 16.66
C ILE A 8 -0.73 -1.04 16.68
N TYR A 9 -0.22 -1.70 15.64
CA TYR A 9 1.18 -1.62 15.22
C TYR A 9 1.25 -1.12 13.77
N LEU A 10 1.97 -0.02 13.53
CA LEU A 10 2.30 0.49 12.20
C LEU A 10 3.65 -0.06 11.77
N ALA A 11 3.69 -0.82 10.68
CA ALA A 11 4.90 -1.44 10.16
C ALA A 11 5.42 -0.68 8.93
N GLN A 12 6.14 0.43 9.14
CA GLN A 12 6.66 1.27 8.06
C GLN A 12 7.86 0.59 7.37
N THR A 13 7.60 -0.17 6.31
CA THR A 13 8.61 -0.92 5.53
C THR A 13 9.08 -0.16 4.28
N SER A 14 10.13 -0.65 3.62
CA SER A 14 10.56 -0.21 2.28
C SER A 14 10.45 -1.37 1.29
N PRO A 15 9.25 -1.69 0.77
CA PRO A 15 9.08 -2.86 -0.09
C PRO A 15 9.92 -2.78 -1.36
N LEU A 16 10.57 -3.91 -1.67
CA LEU A 16 11.36 -4.07 -2.88
C LEU A 16 10.43 -4.43 -4.04
N SER A 17 10.54 -3.69 -5.14
CA SER A 17 9.84 -3.99 -6.40
C SER A 17 10.70 -4.95 -7.23
N PRO A 18 10.07 -5.85 -8.03
CA PRO A 18 10.80 -6.77 -8.89
C PRO A 18 11.75 -6.02 -9.84
N GLN A 19 12.95 -6.56 -10.03
CA GLN A 19 13.96 -6.04 -10.97
C GLN A 19 14.62 -7.19 -11.73
N PRO A 20 14.84 -7.09 -13.06
CA PRO A 20 15.39 -8.19 -13.86
C PRO A 20 16.69 -8.75 -13.30
N SER A 21 17.61 -7.87 -12.88
CA SER A 21 18.91 -8.24 -12.33
C SER A 21 18.84 -9.07 -11.04
N LEU A 22 17.78 -8.92 -10.26
CA LEU A 22 17.57 -9.66 -9.02
C LEU A 22 16.78 -10.95 -9.26
N GLU A 23 15.88 -10.93 -10.24
CA GLU A 23 14.93 -12.01 -10.51
C GLU A 23 15.49 -13.06 -11.50
N GLU A 24 16.54 -12.76 -12.26
CA GLU A 24 17.22 -13.70 -13.18
C GLU A 24 17.99 -14.85 -12.48
N SER A 25 18.03 -14.90 -11.14
CA SER A 25 18.64 -16.00 -10.42
C SER A 25 17.73 -17.24 -10.43
N ASN A 26 18.07 -18.25 -11.26
CA ASN A 26 17.34 -19.53 -11.40
C ASN A 26 17.25 -20.40 -10.11
N GLU A 27 17.77 -19.93 -8.98
CA GLU A 27 17.86 -20.69 -7.72
C GLU A 27 16.71 -20.41 -6.73
N TYR A 28 15.92 -19.34 -6.89
CA TYR A 28 15.03 -18.86 -5.83
C TYR A 28 13.63 -18.43 -6.32
N ILE A 29 12.65 -18.57 -5.43
CA ILE A 29 11.27 -18.07 -5.63
C ILE A 29 11.28 -16.57 -5.46
N PHE A 30 11.02 -15.82 -6.53
CA PHE A 30 10.77 -14.38 -6.55
C PHE A 30 11.56 -13.61 -5.48
N PRO A 31 12.90 -13.51 -5.59
CA PRO A 31 13.76 -12.92 -4.57
C PRO A 31 13.24 -11.63 -3.93
N SER A 32 12.64 -10.72 -4.70
CA SER A 32 12.05 -9.49 -4.14
C SER A 32 10.90 -9.77 -3.18
N ILE A 33 10.00 -10.69 -3.54
CA ILE A 33 8.87 -11.08 -2.69
C ILE A 33 9.37 -11.81 -1.44
N GLN A 34 10.31 -12.74 -1.58
CA GLN A 34 10.88 -13.45 -0.43
C GLN A 34 11.57 -12.48 0.55
N HIS A 35 12.26 -11.46 0.04
CA HIS A 35 12.84 -10.40 0.85
C HIS A 35 11.77 -9.61 1.61
N ASN A 36 10.71 -9.19 0.92
CA ASN A 36 9.60 -8.45 1.52
C ASN A 36 8.85 -9.27 2.58
N VAL A 37 8.59 -10.55 2.30
CA VAL A 37 7.98 -11.50 3.26
C VAL A 37 8.80 -11.61 4.53
N HIS A 38 10.13 -11.63 4.41
CA HIS A 38 11.01 -11.63 5.58
C HIS A 38 10.81 -10.38 6.46
N ILE A 39 10.72 -9.20 5.85
CA ILE A 39 10.51 -7.93 6.55
C ILE A 39 9.13 -7.91 7.23
N VAL A 40 8.06 -8.24 6.49
CA VAL A 40 6.69 -8.31 7.01
C VAL A 40 6.63 -9.21 8.25
N ARG A 41 7.25 -10.39 8.15
CA ARG A 41 7.31 -11.37 9.23
C ARG A 41 8.05 -10.85 10.47
N THR A 42 9.18 -10.17 10.28
CA THR A 42 9.94 -9.53 11.38
C THR A 42 9.06 -8.55 12.15
N HIS A 43 8.34 -7.67 11.44
CA HIS A 43 7.40 -6.74 12.08
C HIS A 43 6.25 -7.45 12.80
N LEU A 44 5.73 -8.56 12.28
CA LEU A 44 4.66 -9.31 12.94
C LEU A 44 5.09 -9.88 14.30
N TRP A 45 6.33 -10.38 14.43
CA TRP A 45 6.84 -10.86 15.73
C TRP A 45 7.15 -9.72 16.70
N GLU A 46 7.61 -8.58 16.20
CA GLU A 46 7.77 -7.38 17.03
C GLU A 46 6.41 -6.87 17.51
N ALA A 47 5.41 -6.87 16.64
CA ALA A 47 4.04 -6.50 16.95
C ALA A 47 3.41 -7.45 17.95
N GLU A 48 3.62 -8.76 17.81
CA GLU A 48 3.12 -9.77 18.75
C GLU A 48 3.61 -9.49 20.17
N LYS A 49 4.91 -9.19 20.31
CA LYS A 49 5.52 -8.81 21.60
C LYS A 49 4.97 -7.49 22.13
N SER A 50 4.80 -6.49 21.26
CA SER A 50 4.37 -5.15 21.63
C SER A 50 2.88 -5.08 22.00
N LEU A 51 2.05 -5.84 21.30
CA LEU A 51 0.60 -5.87 21.44
C LEU A 51 0.11 -7.06 22.29
N GLN A 52 1.01 -7.91 22.77
CA GLN A 52 0.71 -9.11 23.57
C GLN A 52 -0.26 -10.07 22.85
N GLY A 53 -0.09 -10.21 21.53
CA GLY A 53 -0.95 -11.07 20.70
C GLY A 53 -2.39 -10.60 20.56
N HIS A 54 -2.70 -9.33 20.85
CA HIS A 54 -4.04 -8.76 20.66
C HIS A 54 -3.96 -7.37 20.02
N GLY A 55 -4.39 -7.27 18.76
CA GLY A 55 -4.37 -6.00 18.04
C GLY A 55 -4.35 -6.20 16.53
N VAL A 56 -4.07 -5.10 15.82
CA VAL A 56 -3.95 -5.07 14.36
C VAL A 56 -2.60 -4.52 13.93
N VAL A 57 -2.00 -5.16 12.94
CA VAL A 57 -0.78 -4.70 12.27
C VAL A 57 -1.14 -4.14 10.91
N VAL A 58 -0.74 -2.92 10.61
CA VAL A 58 -1.00 -2.26 9.33
C VAL A 58 0.31 -2.07 8.59
N PHE A 59 0.37 -2.58 7.36
CA PHE A 59 1.49 -2.44 6.45
C PHE A 59 1.19 -1.41 5.35
N PRO A 60 2.23 -0.85 4.71
CA PRO A 60 2.07 0.00 3.55
C PRO A 60 1.44 -0.76 2.38
N GLU A 61 0.94 0.01 1.42
CA GLU A 61 0.57 -0.54 0.13
C GLU A 61 1.81 -1.17 -0.54
N TYR A 62 1.61 -2.28 -1.26
CA TYR A 62 2.65 -3.04 -1.94
C TYR A 62 3.68 -3.71 -1.00
N ALA A 63 3.39 -3.86 0.30
CA ALA A 63 4.34 -4.40 1.29
C ALA A 63 4.94 -5.78 0.96
N LEU A 64 4.23 -6.63 0.20
CA LEU A 64 4.71 -7.96 -0.19
C LEU A 64 5.35 -7.99 -1.59
N GLN A 65 4.74 -7.33 -2.57
CA GLN A 65 5.13 -7.45 -3.98
C GLN A 65 6.01 -6.31 -4.48
N GLY A 66 6.01 -5.17 -3.79
CA GLY A 66 6.45 -3.91 -4.39
C GLY A 66 5.56 -3.49 -5.57
N ILE A 67 5.99 -2.49 -6.32
CA ILE A 67 5.30 -2.01 -7.51
C ILE A 67 5.63 -2.97 -8.66
N ILE A 68 4.62 -3.64 -9.22
CA ILE A 68 4.80 -4.65 -10.28
C ILE A 68 4.57 -4.11 -11.70
N ASP A 69 4.67 -2.79 -11.89
CA ASP A 69 4.53 -2.16 -13.21
C ASP A 69 5.58 -2.71 -14.20
N GLY A 70 5.14 -3.14 -15.38
CA GLY A 70 5.98 -3.85 -16.35
C GLY A 70 6.39 -5.28 -15.97
N PHE A 71 5.95 -5.78 -14.80
CA PHE A 71 6.32 -7.08 -14.22
C PHE A 71 5.05 -7.89 -13.85
N LYS A 72 4.08 -7.98 -14.76
CA LYS A 72 2.80 -8.67 -14.49
C LYS A 72 2.94 -10.15 -14.16
N SER A 73 3.98 -10.84 -14.64
CA SER A 73 4.28 -12.24 -14.28
C SER A 73 4.58 -12.45 -12.78
N TYR A 74 4.83 -11.36 -12.04
CA TYR A 74 5.04 -11.31 -10.60
C TYR A 74 3.75 -11.05 -9.81
N ALA A 75 2.62 -10.88 -10.50
CA ALA A 75 1.31 -11.16 -9.92
C ALA A 75 1.18 -12.67 -9.76
N LEU A 76 1.70 -13.19 -8.65
CA LEU A 76 1.56 -14.58 -8.26
C LEU A 76 0.08 -14.97 -8.15
N PRO A 77 -0.24 -16.27 -8.12
CA PRO A 77 -1.56 -16.69 -7.68
C PRO A 77 -1.88 -16.05 -6.32
N ALA A 78 -2.83 -15.12 -6.29
CA ALA A 78 -3.07 -14.28 -5.12
C ALA A 78 -3.31 -15.08 -3.83
N TYR A 79 -3.94 -16.26 -3.97
CA TYR A 79 -4.17 -17.19 -2.87
C TYR A 79 -2.89 -17.68 -2.19
N TRP A 80 -1.72 -17.70 -2.86
CA TRP A 80 -0.44 -18.00 -2.21
C TRP A 80 -0.05 -16.95 -1.19
N LEU A 81 -0.27 -15.67 -1.50
CA LEU A 81 0.04 -14.55 -0.59
C LEU A 81 -1.03 -14.41 0.49
N ILE A 82 -2.31 -14.57 0.14
CA ILE A 82 -3.40 -14.59 1.13
C ILE A 82 -3.14 -15.70 2.16
N ARG A 83 -2.84 -16.92 1.70
CA ARG A 83 -2.56 -18.05 2.61
C ARG A 83 -1.40 -17.79 3.55
N LEU A 84 -0.30 -17.22 3.03
CA LEU A 84 0.85 -16.83 3.82
C LEU A 84 0.45 -15.91 4.97
N ILE A 85 -0.33 -14.86 4.67
CA ILE A 85 -0.73 -13.85 5.65
C ILE A 85 -1.71 -14.43 6.67
N GLN A 86 -2.59 -15.33 6.26
CA GLN A 86 -3.44 -16.07 7.19
C GLN A 86 -2.65 -16.92 8.17
N ASP A 87 -1.70 -17.72 7.67
CA ASP A 87 -0.89 -18.58 8.53
C ASP A 87 -0.07 -17.72 9.53
N LEU A 88 0.43 -16.55 9.11
CA LEU A 88 1.12 -15.59 9.98
C LEU A 88 0.18 -14.90 10.99
N SER A 89 -1.04 -14.55 10.57
CA SER A 89 -2.08 -13.97 11.44
C SER A 89 -2.47 -14.95 12.54
N THR A 90 -2.71 -16.22 12.19
CA THR A 90 -2.99 -17.29 13.15
C THR A 90 -1.80 -17.53 14.09
N LEU A 91 -0.57 -17.56 13.58
CA LEU A 91 0.62 -17.81 14.39
C LEU A 91 0.85 -16.72 15.45
N THR A 92 0.61 -15.46 15.10
CA THR A 92 0.84 -14.30 15.99
C THR A 92 -0.40 -13.88 16.79
N SER A 93 -1.56 -14.47 16.49
CA SER A 93 -2.87 -14.05 17.03
C SER A 93 -3.23 -12.58 16.72
N LEU A 94 -2.62 -11.98 15.70
CA LEU A 94 -2.85 -10.59 15.32
C LEU A 94 -3.73 -10.49 14.08
N HIS A 95 -4.56 -9.45 14.02
CA HIS A 95 -5.17 -9.02 12.77
C HIS A 95 -4.12 -8.36 11.87
N ILE A 96 -4.22 -8.53 10.55
CA ILE A 96 -3.25 -7.99 9.59
C ILE A 96 -3.96 -7.20 8.49
N VAL A 97 -3.46 -6.00 8.19
CA VAL A 97 -3.89 -5.17 7.06
C VAL A 97 -2.72 -4.93 6.11
N LEU A 98 -2.91 -5.26 4.83
CA LEU A 98 -1.94 -5.06 3.75
C LEU A 98 -2.63 -5.10 2.38
N THR A 99 -1.86 -4.85 1.31
CA THR A 99 -2.38 -4.97 -0.06
C THR A 99 -1.71 -6.07 -0.87
N ILE A 100 -2.46 -6.62 -1.83
CA ILE A 100 -2.02 -7.57 -2.85
C ILE A 100 -2.51 -7.05 -4.20
N VAL A 101 -1.64 -7.06 -5.20
CA VAL A 101 -2.02 -6.84 -6.60
C VAL A 101 -2.33 -8.18 -7.23
N GLU A 102 -3.57 -8.33 -7.69
CA GLU A 102 -4.11 -9.58 -8.20
C GLU A 102 -4.94 -9.35 -9.48
N PRO A 103 -5.10 -10.37 -10.34
CA PRO A 103 -5.98 -10.25 -11.50
C PRO A 103 -7.43 -10.04 -11.07
N CYS A 104 -8.15 -9.22 -11.83
CA CYS A 104 -9.59 -9.07 -11.74
C CYS A 104 -10.27 -10.38 -12.21
N LEU A 105 -10.36 -11.34 -11.32
CA LEU A 105 -11.11 -12.57 -11.55
C LEU A 105 -12.58 -12.28 -11.20
N ASN A 106 -13.45 -12.32 -12.20
CA ASN A 106 -14.90 -12.11 -12.01
C ASN A 106 -15.57 -13.16 -11.09
N ASP A 107 -14.86 -14.22 -10.66
CA ASP A 107 -15.43 -15.41 -10.01
C ASP A 107 -14.66 -15.93 -8.77
N LEU A 108 -13.85 -15.11 -8.08
CA LEU A 108 -13.50 -15.44 -6.69
C LEU A 108 -14.64 -14.99 -5.76
N THR A 109 -15.81 -15.58 -5.97
CA THR A 109 -16.91 -15.49 -5.01
C THR A 109 -16.41 -16.06 -3.69
N SER A 110 -16.38 -15.19 -2.69
CA SER A 110 -16.48 -15.43 -1.25
C SER A 110 -17.16 -16.76 -0.89
N SER A 111 -16.40 -17.87 -0.90
CA SER A 111 -16.71 -19.14 -0.19
C SER A 111 -15.74 -20.28 -0.51
N GLN A 112 -14.52 -20.06 -1.04
CA GLN A 112 -13.58 -21.17 -1.10
C GLN A 112 -13.20 -21.56 0.34
N SER A 113 -13.63 -22.76 0.74
CA SER A 113 -13.29 -23.37 2.03
C SER A 113 -11.77 -23.25 2.26
N LEU A 114 -11.38 -22.75 3.43
CA LEU A 114 -9.98 -22.59 3.87
C LEU A 114 -9.13 -23.87 3.68
N HIS A 115 -9.77 -25.04 3.63
CA HIS A 115 -9.13 -26.34 3.42
C HIS A 115 -8.73 -26.64 1.97
N SER A 116 -9.21 -25.84 1.01
CA SER A 116 -8.97 -26.04 -0.43
C SER A 116 -7.86 -25.16 -1.01
N ILE A 117 -7.41 -24.13 -0.27
CA ILE A 117 -6.32 -23.26 -0.70
C ILE A 117 -4.98 -23.97 -0.41
N PRO A 118 -4.11 -24.18 -1.42
CA PRO A 118 -2.82 -24.83 -1.22
C PRO A 118 -1.92 -24.00 -0.29
N PRO A 119 -0.95 -24.64 0.40
CA PRO A 119 0.00 -23.92 1.23
C PRO A 119 0.80 -22.92 0.39
N SER A 120 1.19 -21.82 1.02
CA SER A 120 2.06 -20.84 0.37
C SER A 120 3.42 -21.45 0.03
N PRO A 121 4.01 -21.14 -1.14
CA PRO A 121 5.34 -21.61 -1.47
C PRO A 121 6.45 -20.86 -0.73
N PHE A 122 6.13 -19.70 -0.13
CA PHE A 122 7.06 -18.90 0.65
C PHE A 122 7.30 -19.52 2.02
N ASP A 123 8.57 -19.81 2.35
CA ASP A 123 8.94 -20.31 3.68
C ASP A 123 9.00 -19.14 4.67
N PHE A 124 8.29 -19.27 5.78
CA PHE A 124 8.23 -18.29 6.86
C PHE A 124 8.90 -18.79 8.16
N GLY A 125 9.47 -19.99 8.19
CA GLY A 125 10.25 -20.50 9.33
C GLY A 125 9.52 -20.45 10.69
N SER A 126 10.28 -20.56 11.77
CA SER A 126 9.78 -20.44 13.16
C SER A 126 10.44 -19.25 13.86
N ASP A 127 9.77 -18.70 14.89
CA ASP A 127 10.14 -17.45 15.60
C ASP A 127 11.66 -17.28 15.83
N PRO A 128 12.26 -16.17 15.37
CA PRO A 128 13.70 -15.88 15.48
C PRO A 128 14.17 -15.68 16.92
N SER A 129 13.26 -15.47 17.88
CA SER A 129 13.59 -15.37 19.31
C SER A 129 13.62 -16.71 20.07
N LEU A 130 13.25 -17.82 19.42
CA LEU A 130 13.40 -19.17 19.99
C LEU A 130 14.83 -19.70 19.73
N SER A 131 15.65 -19.81 20.77
CA SER A 131 16.97 -20.44 20.67
C SER A 131 16.85 -21.95 20.41
N ASN A 132 17.29 -22.41 19.24
CA ASN A 132 17.82 -23.76 19.08
C ASN A 132 18.82 -23.78 17.92
N SER A 133 20.01 -24.26 18.22
CA SER A 133 21.24 -24.38 17.43
C SER A 133 21.14 -25.32 16.21
N SER A 134 19.99 -25.35 15.54
CA SER A 134 19.77 -26.09 14.28
C SER A 134 18.97 -25.33 13.23
N ARG A 135 18.60 -24.07 13.47
CA ARG A 135 17.93 -23.22 12.46
C ARG A 135 18.95 -22.39 11.68
N ARG A 136 19.69 -23.04 10.77
CA ARG A 136 20.05 -22.31 9.55
C ARG A 136 18.72 -21.91 8.91
N LEU A 137 18.62 -20.66 8.43
CA LEU A 137 17.62 -20.28 7.44
C LEU A 137 17.49 -21.47 6.48
N LYS A 138 16.33 -22.12 6.42
CA LYS A 138 16.03 -22.77 5.15
C LYS A 138 15.92 -21.59 4.20
N GLY A 139 16.86 -21.51 3.27
CA GLY A 139 16.81 -20.50 2.22
C GLY A 139 15.49 -20.63 1.46
N PRO A 140 15.24 -19.75 0.49
CA PRO A 140 14.08 -19.89 -0.38
C PRO A 140 14.05 -21.32 -0.91
N ARG A 141 12.94 -22.05 -0.69
CA ARG A 141 12.84 -23.43 -1.17
C ARG A 141 12.56 -23.38 -2.66
N MET A 142 13.03 -24.37 -3.41
CA MET A 142 12.58 -24.53 -4.80
C MET A 142 11.08 -24.81 -4.84
N LEU A 143 10.37 -24.24 -5.82
CA LEU A 143 9.02 -24.72 -6.17
C LEU A 143 9.11 -26.20 -6.55
N SER A 144 8.18 -26.99 -6.03
CA SER A 144 7.93 -28.33 -6.53
C SER A 144 7.47 -28.25 -8.00
N GLU A 145 7.64 -29.33 -8.77
CA GLU A 145 7.15 -29.37 -10.16
C GLU A 145 5.65 -29.08 -10.27
N LYS A 146 4.87 -29.45 -9.24
CA LYS A 146 3.45 -29.11 -9.14
C LYS A 146 3.25 -27.59 -9.07
N GLU A 147 3.95 -26.91 -8.16
CA GLU A 147 3.83 -25.45 -8.00
C GLU A 147 4.38 -24.69 -9.21
N LYS A 148 5.45 -25.17 -9.85
CA LYS A 148 5.94 -24.61 -11.13
C LYS A 148 4.89 -24.72 -12.22
N THR A 149 4.24 -25.87 -12.32
CA THR A 149 3.18 -26.10 -13.32
C THR A 149 1.97 -25.21 -13.04
N GLU A 150 1.58 -25.08 -11.77
CA GLU A 150 0.49 -24.22 -11.32
C GLU A 150 0.76 -22.75 -11.64
N TRP A 151 1.96 -22.25 -11.32
CA TRP A 151 2.38 -20.89 -11.68
C TRP A 151 2.41 -20.68 -13.19
N LYS A 152 3.01 -21.59 -13.97
CA LYS A 152 3.02 -21.48 -15.44
C LYS A 152 1.62 -21.49 -16.04
N ASN A 153 0.70 -22.28 -15.49
CA ASN A 153 -0.69 -22.28 -15.91
C ASN A 153 -1.39 -20.95 -15.57
N TYR A 154 -1.07 -20.37 -14.42
CA TYR A 154 -1.60 -19.07 -13.99
C TYR A 154 -1.07 -17.93 -14.87
N GLU A 155 0.24 -17.92 -15.12
CA GLU A 155 0.93 -16.98 -16.02
C GLU A 155 0.40 -17.08 -17.45
N SER A 156 0.29 -18.30 -18.00
CA SER A 156 -0.27 -18.52 -19.34
C SER A 156 -1.73 -18.04 -19.43
N GLN A 157 -2.53 -18.21 -18.37
CA GLN A 157 -3.86 -17.63 -18.32
C GLN A 157 -3.79 -16.09 -18.39
N MET A 158 -2.89 -15.47 -17.61
CA MET A 158 -2.68 -14.02 -17.63
C MET A 158 -2.40 -13.48 -19.04
N ASP A 159 -1.46 -14.11 -19.73
CA ASP A 159 -1.01 -13.71 -21.07
C ASP A 159 -2.11 -13.88 -22.12
N HIS A 160 -2.88 -14.97 -22.06
CA HIS A 160 -3.86 -15.28 -23.10
C HIS A 160 -5.15 -14.47 -23.03
N LYS A 161 -5.58 -14.02 -21.84
CA LYS A 161 -6.84 -13.27 -21.71
C LYS A 161 -6.69 -11.77 -21.54
N GLY A 162 -5.45 -11.24 -21.49
CA GLY A 162 -5.23 -9.81 -21.27
C GLY A 162 -5.86 -9.34 -19.96
N TYR A 163 -5.65 -10.10 -18.88
CA TYR A 163 -6.33 -9.82 -17.62
C TYR A 163 -5.96 -8.44 -17.08
N GLU A 164 -7.01 -7.75 -16.63
CA GLU A 164 -6.93 -6.52 -15.89
C GLU A 164 -6.48 -6.81 -14.47
N MET A 165 -5.49 -6.07 -13.97
CA MET A 165 -5.01 -6.21 -12.60
C MET A 165 -5.75 -5.21 -11.70
N ILE A 166 -5.92 -5.55 -10.44
CA ILE A 166 -6.51 -4.68 -9.42
C ILE A 166 -5.63 -4.70 -8.17
N ASN A 167 -5.63 -3.60 -7.43
CA ASN A 167 -4.93 -3.50 -6.15
C ASN A 167 -5.95 -3.60 -5.02
N VAL A 168 -5.68 -4.50 -4.08
CA VAL A 168 -6.67 -4.98 -3.14
C VAL A 168 -6.12 -4.96 -1.73
N ALA A 169 -6.80 -4.29 -0.81
CA ALA A 169 -6.53 -4.33 0.61
C ALA A 169 -7.25 -5.51 1.27
N TYR A 170 -6.55 -6.20 2.15
CA TYR A 170 -7.08 -7.31 2.93
C TYR A 170 -7.03 -6.97 4.42
N PHE A 171 -8.11 -7.29 5.14
CA PHE A 171 -8.10 -7.39 6.60
C PHE A 171 -8.18 -8.87 6.96
N VAL A 172 -7.09 -9.44 7.47
CA VAL A 172 -6.97 -10.87 7.79
C VAL A 172 -7.13 -11.09 9.29
N ARG A 173 -7.88 -12.13 9.66
CA ARG A 173 -8.21 -12.44 11.06
C ARG A 173 -7.41 -13.65 11.57
N PRO A 174 -7.00 -13.66 12.85
CA PRO A 174 -6.25 -14.78 13.42
C PRO A 174 -7.07 -16.07 13.50
N GLU A 175 -8.39 -15.97 13.69
CA GLU A 175 -9.35 -17.09 13.65
C GLU A 175 -9.62 -17.63 12.24
N GLY A 176 -9.08 -16.99 11.21
CA GLY A 176 -9.29 -17.30 9.80
C GLY A 176 -10.33 -16.39 9.13
N GLY A 177 -10.31 -16.42 7.79
CA GLY A 177 -11.10 -15.51 6.96
C GLY A 177 -10.45 -14.13 6.77
N TRP A 178 -11.04 -13.33 5.89
CA TRP A 178 -10.57 -11.99 5.57
C TRP A 178 -11.68 -11.13 4.96
N GLU A 179 -11.50 -9.82 5.01
CA GLU A 179 -12.28 -8.82 4.28
C GLU A 179 -11.44 -8.24 3.15
N ARG A 180 -12.07 -7.64 2.13
CA ARG A 180 -11.41 -7.30 0.87
C ARG A 180 -11.96 -6.03 0.22
N TYR A 181 -11.13 -5.00 0.13
CA TYR A 181 -11.46 -3.75 -0.55
C TYR A 181 -10.59 -3.54 -1.80
N GLU A 182 -11.20 -3.20 -2.92
CA GLU A 182 -10.51 -2.92 -4.20
C GLU A 182 -10.25 -1.42 -4.34
N LYS A 183 -9.01 -1.02 -4.65
CA LYS A 183 -8.62 0.40 -4.84
C LYS A 183 -9.51 1.06 -5.87
N ARG A 184 -10.32 2.03 -5.46
CA ARG A 184 -11.30 2.66 -6.34
C ARG A 184 -10.71 3.78 -7.18
N ASN A 185 -9.82 4.57 -6.57
CA ASN A 185 -9.21 5.73 -7.22
C ASN A 185 -7.72 5.45 -7.46
N LEU A 186 -7.38 5.24 -8.73
CA LEU A 186 -5.99 4.99 -9.14
C LEU A 186 -5.19 6.30 -9.20
N TRP A 187 -3.97 6.25 -8.68
CA TRP A 187 -2.96 7.27 -8.99
C TRP A 187 -2.63 7.19 -10.49
N HIS A 188 -2.30 8.31 -11.13
CA HIS A 188 -2.26 8.35 -12.60
C HIS A 188 -1.30 7.31 -13.24
N PRO A 189 -0.10 6.99 -12.71
CA PRO A 189 0.78 5.96 -13.30
C PRO A 189 0.20 4.54 -13.17
N GLU A 190 -0.64 4.30 -12.17
CA GLU A 190 -1.24 2.99 -11.95
C GLU A 190 -2.25 2.62 -13.05
N ARG A 191 -2.79 3.62 -13.76
CA ARG A 191 -3.83 3.43 -14.79
C ARG A 191 -3.32 2.68 -16.02
N ASP A 192 -2.01 2.60 -16.20
CA ASP A 192 -1.39 1.88 -17.31
C ASP A 192 -1.45 0.35 -17.12
N TYR A 193 -1.54 -0.12 -15.85
CA TYR A 193 -1.49 -1.54 -15.55
C TYR A 193 -2.54 -2.05 -14.56
N LEU A 194 -3.24 -1.17 -13.83
CA LEU A 194 -4.34 -1.50 -12.92
C LEU A 194 -5.68 -0.96 -13.43
N GLN A 195 -6.75 -1.62 -13.01
CA GLN A 195 -8.12 -1.15 -13.12
C GLN A 195 -8.65 -0.65 -11.79
N PRO A 196 -9.57 0.34 -11.81
CA PRO A 196 -10.27 0.75 -10.62
C PRO A 196 -11.18 -0.39 -10.13
N GLY A 197 -11.21 -0.57 -8.81
CA GLY A 197 -12.15 -1.46 -8.14
C GLY A 197 -13.61 -1.13 -8.47
N LYS A 198 -14.45 -2.16 -8.46
CA LYS A 198 -15.90 -2.02 -8.75
C LYS A 198 -16.72 -1.70 -7.51
N THR A 199 -16.20 -2.04 -6.33
CA THR A 199 -16.85 -1.81 -5.04
C THR A 199 -16.56 -0.41 -4.53
N TYR A 200 -17.59 0.29 -4.04
CA TYR A 200 -17.48 1.69 -3.61
C TYR A 200 -17.20 1.89 -2.13
N SER A 201 -17.57 0.92 -1.30
CA SER A 201 -17.37 0.91 0.16
C SER A 201 -17.53 -0.54 0.63
N GLN A 202 -16.77 -0.90 1.66
CA GLN A 202 -16.96 -2.16 2.38
C GLN A 202 -16.69 -1.91 3.87
N VAL A 203 -17.75 -2.00 4.68
CA VAL A 203 -17.64 -1.98 6.14
C VAL A 203 -17.79 -3.39 6.70
N PHE A 204 -16.94 -3.73 7.67
CA PHE A 204 -16.91 -5.04 8.32
C PHE A 204 -16.75 -4.90 9.83
N ASP A 205 -17.18 -5.94 10.57
CA ASP A 205 -17.10 -5.92 12.03
C ASP A 205 -15.71 -6.34 12.53
N THR A 206 -15.20 -5.64 13.54
CA THR A 206 -13.94 -5.96 14.24
C THR A 206 -14.17 -6.02 15.75
N PRO A 207 -13.21 -6.55 16.54
CA PRO A 207 -13.26 -6.46 18.00
C PRO A 207 -13.31 -5.03 18.55
N TRP A 208 -13.08 -4.00 17.71
CA TRP A 208 -13.03 -2.59 18.09
C TRP A 208 -14.15 -1.77 17.44
N GLY A 209 -15.17 -2.42 16.88
CA GLY A 209 -16.27 -1.79 16.17
C GLY A 209 -16.19 -1.98 14.66
N LYS A 210 -17.09 -1.32 13.92
CA LYS A 210 -17.12 -1.39 12.46
C LYS A 210 -15.88 -0.70 11.88
N ALA A 211 -15.23 -1.35 10.94
CA ALA A 211 -14.07 -0.81 10.25
C ALA A 211 -14.27 -0.82 8.73
N GLY A 212 -13.53 0.05 8.05
CA GLY A 212 -13.40 0.07 6.60
C GLY A 212 -11.94 0.07 6.16
N MET A 213 -11.71 -0.12 4.87
CA MET A 213 -10.39 0.01 4.24
C MET A 213 -10.46 0.97 3.06
N LEU A 214 -9.39 1.74 2.88
CA LEU A 214 -9.11 2.55 1.69
C LEU A 214 -7.67 2.29 1.24
N ILE A 215 -7.29 2.67 0.03
CA ILE A 215 -5.91 2.52 -0.43
C ILE A 215 -5.38 3.83 -1.00
N CYS A 216 -4.32 4.35 -0.39
CA CYS A 216 -3.50 5.46 -0.89
C CYS A 216 -4.31 6.64 -1.46
N TRP A 217 -4.37 6.77 -2.79
CA TRP A 217 -5.00 7.87 -3.51
C TRP A 217 -6.52 8.01 -3.28
N ASP A 218 -7.16 7.00 -2.68
CA ASP A 218 -8.52 7.13 -2.16
C ASP A 218 -8.64 8.26 -1.12
N LEU A 219 -7.57 8.58 -0.35
CA LEU A 219 -7.54 9.71 0.60
C LEU A 219 -7.81 11.06 -0.05
N SER A 220 -7.46 11.22 -1.32
CA SER A 220 -7.70 12.44 -2.10
C SER A 220 -9.21 12.68 -2.37
N HIS A 221 -10.06 11.69 -2.09
CA HIS A 221 -11.50 11.73 -2.37
C HIS A 221 -12.29 11.71 -1.05
N PRO A 222 -12.80 12.86 -0.55
CA PRO A 222 -13.54 12.94 0.71
C PRO A 222 -14.70 11.94 0.81
N GLN A 223 -15.38 11.70 -0.32
CA GLN A 223 -16.53 10.79 -0.41
C GLN A 223 -16.16 9.34 -0.07
N ALA A 224 -14.91 8.93 -0.23
CA ALA A 224 -14.46 7.58 0.08
C ALA A 224 -14.56 7.30 1.59
N VAL A 225 -14.16 8.27 2.42
CA VAL A 225 -14.28 8.19 3.88
C VAL A 225 -15.73 8.35 4.31
N GLN A 226 -16.45 9.33 3.74
CA GLN A 226 -17.85 9.59 4.07
C GLN A 226 -18.72 8.33 3.92
N ARG A 227 -18.58 7.60 2.81
CA ARG A 227 -19.37 6.37 2.58
C ARG A 227 -19.13 5.29 3.63
N LEU A 228 -17.88 5.11 4.06
CA LEU A 228 -17.56 4.13 5.10
C LEU A 228 -18.17 4.51 6.45
N VAL A 229 -18.13 5.80 6.82
CA VAL A 229 -18.67 6.26 8.11
C VAL A 229 -20.20 6.32 8.12
N GLU A 230 -20.83 6.57 6.97
CA GLU A 230 -22.29 6.43 6.78
C GLU A 230 -22.76 4.98 7.00
N GLU A 231 -21.95 4.01 6.59
CA GLU A 231 -22.15 2.58 6.87
C GLU A 231 -21.74 2.19 8.31
N GLY A 232 -21.33 3.17 9.12
CA GLY A 232 -21.06 3.02 10.55
C GLY A 232 -19.61 2.73 10.91
N ALA A 233 -18.67 2.81 9.97
CA ALA A 233 -17.25 2.66 10.29
C ALA A 233 -16.81 3.68 11.34
N VAL A 234 -16.07 3.19 12.32
CA VAL A 234 -15.42 4.00 13.37
C VAL A 234 -13.90 4.00 13.23
N VAL A 235 -13.36 3.01 12.51
CA VAL A 235 -11.93 2.87 12.19
C VAL A 235 -11.77 2.67 10.69
N ILE A 236 -10.83 3.36 10.06
CA ILE A 236 -10.53 3.17 8.64
C ILE A 236 -9.03 2.92 8.50
N PHE A 237 -8.67 1.77 7.93
CA PHE A 237 -7.28 1.42 7.64
C PHE A 237 -6.90 1.81 6.22
N VAL A 238 -5.72 2.42 6.06
CA VAL A 238 -5.26 2.99 4.79
C VAL A 238 -3.81 2.61 4.50
N PRO A 239 -3.55 1.39 3.99
CA PRO A 239 -2.28 1.09 3.34
C PRO A 239 -2.02 2.10 2.22
N THR A 240 -0.84 2.72 2.26
CA THR A 240 -0.47 3.82 1.36
C THR A 240 0.92 3.58 0.79
N PHE A 241 1.14 3.96 -0.47
CA PHE A 241 2.46 4.13 -1.06
C PHE A 241 2.49 5.50 -1.74
N TRP A 242 3.03 6.49 -1.04
CA TRP A 242 3.10 7.88 -1.48
C TRP A 242 4.51 8.41 -1.21
N LEU A 243 5.17 8.88 -2.24
CA LEU A 243 6.53 9.42 -2.19
C LEU A 243 6.52 10.93 -1.93
N ALA A 244 7.61 11.45 -1.39
CA ALA A 244 7.74 12.89 -1.12
C ALA A 244 7.73 13.75 -2.39
N THR A 245 7.83 13.11 -3.55
CA THR A 245 8.03 13.73 -4.86
C THR A 245 6.99 13.26 -5.88
N ASP A 246 5.87 12.66 -5.46
CA ASP A 246 4.85 12.21 -6.41
C ASP A 246 4.25 13.38 -7.19
N SER A 247 4.20 14.58 -6.59
CA SER A 247 3.75 15.78 -7.28
C SER A 247 4.85 16.46 -8.12
N ASP A 248 6.08 15.96 -8.13
CA ASP A 248 7.19 16.54 -8.89
C ASP A 248 7.22 16.07 -10.36
N PRO A 249 7.72 16.90 -11.30
CA PRO A 249 8.26 18.24 -11.11
C PRO A 249 7.20 19.34 -11.09
N ILE A 250 5.91 19.01 -11.22
CA ILE A 250 4.82 20.00 -11.34
C ILE A 250 4.74 20.88 -10.10
N ALA A 251 4.76 20.31 -8.90
CA ALA A 251 4.75 21.05 -7.63
C ALA A 251 5.95 22.00 -7.51
N LYS A 252 7.15 21.55 -7.93
CA LYS A 252 8.36 22.39 -7.98
C LYS A 252 8.23 23.64 -8.84
N ARG A 253 7.39 23.64 -9.89
CA ARG A 253 7.11 24.85 -10.69
C ARG A 253 6.45 25.96 -9.86
N TYR A 254 5.74 25.59 -8.80
CA TYR A 254 5.01 26.51 -7.92
C TYR A 254 5.70 26.75 -6.57
N ALA A 255 6.83 26.09 -6.30
CA ALA A 255 7.58 26.25 -5.07
C ALA A 255 8.28 27.62 -5.03
N LYS A 256 7.54 28.65 -4.58
CA LYS A 256 8.01 30.04 -4.50
C LYS A 256 8.79 30.37 -3.22
N ASN A 257 8.85 29.45 -2.27
CA ASN A 257 9.49 29.65 -0.96
C ASN A 257 10.83 28.89 -0.89
N PRO A 258 11.95 29.51 -1.32
CA PRO A 258 13.27 28.95 -1.11
C PRO A 258 13.52 28.79 0.40
N GLY A 259 13.68 27.55 0.87
CA GLY A 259 13.96 27.23 2.28
C GLY A 259 12.90 26.36 2.98
N CYS A 260 11.79 26.01 2.32
CA CYS A 260 10.90 24.97 2.87
C CYS A 260 11.59 23.60 2.77
N GLU A 261 11.99 23.03 3.92
CA GLU A 261 12.61 21.70 3.98
C GLU A 261 11.62 20.58 3.65
N LYS A 262 10.32 20.86 3.77
CA LYS A 262 9.25 19.91 3.45
C LYS A 262 8.86 20.02 1.99
N THR A 263 8.74 18.88 1.32
CA THR A 263 8.10 18.78 0.01
C THR A 263 6.59 19.01 0.14
N PHE A 264 5.93 19.30 -0.98
CA PHE A 264 4.48 19.47 -1.00
C PHE A 264 3.76 18.21 -0.50
N ASP A 265 4.15 17.02 -0.99
CA ASP A 265 3.54 15.75 -0.61
C ASP A 265 3.72 15.40 0.88
N SER A 266 4.86 15.77 1.49
CA SER A 266 5.10 15.50 2.91
C SER A 266 4.27 16.38 3.86
N VAL A 267 3.65 17.43 3.33
CA VAL A 267 2.61 18.22 4.02
C VAL A 267 1.22 17.73 3.64
N LEU A 268 0.99 17.44 2.36
CA LEU A 268 -0.31 17.06 1.83
C LEU A 268 -0.84 15.77 2.49
N LEU A 269 -0.06 14.69 2.51
CA LEU A 269 -0.57 13.39 2.97
C LEU A 269 -0.99 13.41 4.46
N PRO A 270 -0.18 13.91 5.42
CA PRO A 270 -0.63 14.03 6.81
C PRO A 270 -1.83 14.96 6.98
N SER A 271 -1.93 16.01 6.15
CA SER A 271 -3.07 16.94 6.17
C SER A 271 -4.35 16.26 5.68
N LEU A 272 -4.28 15.45 4.62
CA LEU A 272 -5.39 14.61 4.18
C LEU A 272 -5.81 13.67 5.31
N CYS A 273 -4.87 13.01 5.98
CA CYS A 273 -5.21 12.09 7.08
C CYS A 273 -5.94 12.79 8.24
N LEU A 274 -5.45 13.96 8.66
CA LEU A 274 -6.10 14.77 9.69
C LEU A 274 -7.51 15.20 9.27
N VAL A 275 -7.65 15.76 8.07
CA VAL A 275 -8.92 16.27 7.57
C VAL A 275 -9.93 15.13 7.41
N ARG A 276 -9.52 13.97 6.89
CA ARG A 276 -10.40 12.80 6.74
C ARG A 276 -10.84 12.22 8.07
N SER A 277 -9.96 12.17 9.07
CA SER A 277 -10.34 11.75 10.42
C SER A 277 -11.34 12.72 11.06
N PHE A 278 -11.16 14.02 10.85
CA PHE A 278 -12.08 15.05 11.32
C PHE A 278 -13.43 14.99 10.61
N GLU A 279 -13.46 15.06 9.28
CA GLU A 279 -14.69 15.04 8.47
C GLU A 279 -15.48 13.73 8.61
N GLY A 280 -14.78 12.61 8.76
CA GLY A 280 -15.40 11.30 8.98
C GLY A 280 -15.79 11.03 10.43
N GLU A 281 -15.38 11.87 11.38
CA GLU A 281 -15.53 11.64 12.82
C GLU A 281 -15.12 10.19 13.20
N CYS A 282 -13.95 9.77 12.69
CA CYS A 282 -13.46 8.39 12.78
C CYS A 282 -11.95 8.32 13.02
N VAL A 283 -11.47 7.20 13.56
CA VAL A 283 -10.03 6.94 13.66
C VAL A 283 -9.50 6.49 12.29
N LEU A 284 -8.52 7.21 11.76
CA LEU A 284 -7.86 6.91 10.49
C LEU A 284 -6.45 6.37 10.75
N VAL A 285 -6.16 5.16 10.27
CA VAL A 285 -4.90 4.46 10.48
C VAL A 285 -4.18 4.32 9.14
N MET A 286 -3.13 5.11 8.91
CA MET A 286 -2.42 5.14 7.64
C MET A 286 -0.99 4.61 7.80
N CYS A 287 -0.59 3.68 6.93
CA CYS A 287 0.78 3.18 6.89
C CYS A 287 1.37 3.43 5.49
N ASN A 288 2.52 4.10 5.45
CA ASN A 288 3.22 4.54 4.24
C ASN A 288 4.69 4.08 4.30
N PRO A 289 5.36 3.77 3.19
CA PRO A 289 6.69 3.21 3.27
C PRO A 289 7.75 4.24 3.63
N GLY A 290 8.78 3.78 4.35
CA GLY A 290 9.93 4.58 4.75
C GLY A 290 11.15 4.33 3.86
N SER A 291 12.16 5.20 3.91
CA SER A 291 13.41 4.99 3.18
C SER A 291 14.24 3.91 3.88
N SER A 292 14.70 2.90 3.13
CA SER A 292 15.68 1.95 3.67
C SER A 292 17.05 2.59 3.85
N SER A 293 17.73 2.29 4.96
CA SER A 293 19.07 2.81 5.27
C SER A 293 20.19 2.19 4.44
N ASN A 294 19.95 1.04 3.78
CA ASN A 294 20.99 0.21 3.14
C ASN A 294 20.90 0.18 1.59
N ARG A 295 20.10 1.06 0.96
CA ARG A 295 19.88 0.99 -0.50
C ARG A 295 21.08 1.39 -1.37
N SER A 296 22.12 2.00 -0.79
CA SER A 296 23.39 2.29 -1.49
C SER A 296 24.09 1.01 -1.94
N ASP A 297 24.04 -0.05 -1.14
CA ASP A 297 24.92 -1.21 -1.30
C ASP A 297 24.39 -2.23 -2.32
N LEU A 298 23.08 -2.24 -2.56
CA LEU A 298 22.44 -3.12 -3.54
C LEU A 298 22.46 -2.56 -4.98
N LEU A 299 22.60 -1.24 -5.15
CA LEU A 299 22.61 -0.60 -6.47
C LEU A 299 24.03 -0.41 -7.03
N GLU A 300 25.07 -0.29 -6.19
CA GLU A 300 26.47 -0.16 -6.64
C GLU A 300 27.01 -1.44 -7.32
N THR A 301 26.46 -2.61 -7.02
CA THR A 301 26.87 -3.87 -7.66
C THR A 301 26.26 -4.06 -9.06
N ALA A 302 25.15 -3.39 -9.36
CA ALA A 302 24.46 -3.45 -10.67
C ALA A 302 24.99 -2.42 -11.69
N SER A 303 25.78 -1.43 -11.25
CA SER A 303 26.33 -0.36 -12.11
C SER A 303 27.55 -0.76 -12.96
N SER A 304 27.92 -2.03 -13.06
CA SER A 304 29.11 -2.50 -13.79
C SER A 304 28.84 -2.99 -15.23
N CYS A 305 27.61 -2.90 -15.75
CA CYS A 305 27.34 -3.23 -17.16
C CYS A 305 27.40 -1.99 -18.07
N PRO A 306 28.22 -1.99 -19.14
CA PRO A 306 28.37 -0.84 -20.03
C PRO A 306 27.14 -0.67 -20.93
N SER A 307 26.54 0.52 -20.92
CA SER A 307 25.44 0.89 -21.84
C SER A 307 25.98 1.12 -23.27
N PRO A 308 25.24 0.74 -24.33
CA PRO A 308 25.58 1.11 -25.70
C PRO A 308 25.29 2.60 -25.93
N ALA A 309 26.27 3.31 -26.50
CA ALA A 309 26.18 4.74 -26.80
C ALA A 309 25.16 5.03 -27.91
N ILE A 310 24.30 6.05 -27.68
CA ILE A 310 23.46 6.63 -28.74
C ILE A 310 24.00 8.03 -29.04
N ASN A 311 24.53 8.20 -30.26
CA ASN A 311 25.07 9.45 -30.78
C ASN A 311 23.96 10.49 -30.98
N GLY A 312 24.24 11.73 -30.59
CA GLY A 312 23.33 12.86 -30.69
C GLY A 312 23.14 13.41 -32.10
N VAL A 313 22.05 14.15 -32.27
CA VAL A 313 21.87 15.14 -33.33
C VAL A 313 21.28 16.40 -32.70
N ALA A 314 21.90 17.54 -33.01
CA ALA A 314 21.59 18.85 -32.49
C ALA A 314 20.57 19.60 -33.36
N GLY A 315 19.74 20.43 -32.71
CA GLY A 315 19.48 21.80 -33.15
C GLY A 315 18.12 22.14 -33.78
N ALA A 316 17.49 23.17 -33.16
CA ALA A 316 16.75 24.29 -33.77
C ALA A 316 15.26 24.01 -34.15
N VAL A 317 14.26 24.90 -34.04
CA VAL A 317 14.05 26.34 -33.74
C VAL A 317 12.62 26.45 -33.15
N VAL A 318 12.37 27.40 -32.24
CA VAL A 318 11.03 27.76 -31.74
C VAL A 318 10.45 28.83 -32.66
N ASP A 319 9.24 28.63 -33.18
CA ASP A 319 8.46 29.67 -33.87
C ASP A 319 7.19 29.91 -33.04
N ASP A 320 7.07 31.13 -32.52
CA ASP A 320 5.91 31.63 -31.79
C ASP A 320 4.77 31.93 -32.77
N ASN A 321 3.57 31.45 -32.48
CA ASN A 321 2.35 32.11 -32.94
C ASN A 321 1.23 31.90 -31.92
N ASP A 322 0.81 33.03 -31.36
CA ASP A 322 -0.37 33.23 -30.54
C ASP A 322 -1.66 32.97 -31.33
N GLY A 323 -2.64 32.37 -30.67
CA GLY A 323 -3.99 32.20 -31.15
C GLY A 323 -4.90 31.83 -29.99
N ASP A 324 -5.58 32.84 -29.45
CA ASP A 324 -6.66 32.73 -28.47
C ASP A 324 -7.82 31.91 -29.05
N ASP A 325 -8.20 30.84 -28.36
CA ASP A 325 -9.56 30.29 -28.36
C ASP A 325 -9.79 29.55 -27.03
N ASP A 326 -10.82 29.97 -26.30
CA ASP A 326 -11.25 29.43 -25.01
C ASP A 326 -11.78 27.99 -25.19
N ASP A 327 -10.91 27.00 -24.97
CA ASP A 327 -11.28 25.58 -24.99
C ASP A 327 -10.79 24.87 -23.71
N VAL A 328 -11.67 24.83 -22.71
CA VAL A 328 -11.44 24.19 -21.39
C VAL A 328 -11.24 22.68 -21.54
N ASP A 329 -11.76 22.07 -22.61
CA ASP A 329 -11.58 20.66 -22.94
C ASP A 329 -10.21 20.39 -23.62
N GLY A 330 -9.62 21.40 -24.26
CA GLY A 330 -8.28 21.33 -24.87
C GLY A 330 -7.14 21.28 -23.85
N ILE A 331 -7.33 21.83 -22.64
CA ILE A 331 -6.32 21.83 -21.57
C ILE A 331 -6.11 20.41 -21.01
N TYR A 332 -7.19 19.64 -20.83
CA TYR A 332 -7.10 18.25 -20.38
C TYR A 332 -6.46 17.34 -21.44
N ALA A 333 -6.74 17.58 -22.72
CA ALA A 333 -6.14 16.83 -23.83
C ALA A 333 -4.65 17.19 -24.04
N ARG A 334 -4.25 18.46 -23.90
CA ARG A 334 -2.84 18.89 -23.98
C ARG A 334 -2.01 18.37 -22.81
N LEU A 335 -2.59 18.25 -21.61
CA LEU A 335 -1.92 17.64 -20.45
C LEU A 335 -1.68 16.13 -20.61
N GLN A 336 -2.53 15.42 -21.36
CA GLN A 336 -2.33 13.98 -21.62
C GLN A 336 -1.25 13.69 -22.67
N ILE A 337 -1.04 14.59 -23.66
CA ILE A 337 -0.09 14.34 -24.76
C ILE A 337 1.35 14.68 -24.36
N GLU A 338 1.57 15.64 -23.45
CA GLU A 338 2.92 15.93 -22.92
C GLU A 338 3.35 15.02 -21.76
N GLY A 339 2.47 14.16 -21.25
CA GLY A 339 2.77 13.18 -20.20
C GLY A 339 3.57 11.96 -20.66
N SER A 340 3.87 11.86 -21.95
CA SER A 340 4.56 10.70 -22.53
C SER A 340 6.09 10.91 -22.52
N LYS A 341 6.77 10.17 -21.65
CA LYS A 341 8.24 10.07 -21.46
C LYS A 341 8.89 11.08 -20.50
N ILE A 342 8.40 11.16 -19.27
CA ILE A 342 9.28 11.48 -18.15
C ILE A 342 9.95 10.18 -17.72
N ALA A 343 11.09 9.88 -18.33
CA ALA A 343 12.00 8.89 -17.76
C ALA A 343 12.30 9.31 -16.32
N GLN A 344 12.08 8.41 -15.36
CA GLN A 344 12.57 8.56 -13.99
C GLN A 344 14.09 8.76 -14.04
N THR A 345 14.54 10.02 -14.15
CA THR A 345 15.95 10.35 -14.12
C THR A 345 16.44 10.11 -12.70
N ARG A 346 17.02 8.91 -12.52
CA ARG A 346 17.86 8.52 -11.39
C ARG A 346 18.95 9.58 -11.21
N ASN A 347 19.15 10.05 -9.97
CA ASN A 347 20.32 10.80 -9.46
C ASN A 347 20.03 12.16 -8.77
N THR A 348 19.04 12.25 -7.88
CA THR A 348 19.15 13.24 -6.77
C THR A 348 18.70 12.65 -5.41
N PRO A 349 19.42 12.91 -4.29
CA PRO A 349 19.19 12.25 -2.99
C PRO A 349 17.90 12.65 -2.25
N GLN A 350 16.99 13.37 -2.91
CA GLN A 350 15.74 13.90 -2.34
C GLN A 350 14.48 13.30 -2.99
N GLN A 351 14.62 12.32 -3.89
CA GLN A 351 13.52 11.47 -4.35
C GLN A 351 13.22 10.43 -3.27
N GLY A 352 12.48 10.83 -2.24
CA GLY A 352 12.48 10.13 -0.95
C GLY A 352 11.12 9.56 -0.57
N PHE A 353 11.12 8.28 -0.18
CA PHE A 353 10.19 7.80 0.83
C PHE A 353 10.25 8.76 2.03
N PHE A 354 9.09 9.25 2.50
CA PHE A 354 9.02 10.12 3.69
C PHE A 354 8.25 9.48 4.84
N GLY A 355 7.80 8.23 4.67
CA GLY A 355 7.09 7.50 5.70
C GLY A 355 5.91 8.30 6.21
N SER A 356 6.00 8.76 7.45
CA SER A 356 4.93 9.50 8.13
C SER A 356 3.67 8.66 8.31
N SER A 357 3.82 7.33 8.40
CA SER A 357 2.77 6.45 8.92
C SER A 357 2.25 7.01 10.23
N GLY A 358 0.95 6.90 10.48
CA GLY A 358 0.38 7.39 11.72
C GLY A 358 -1.06 6.97 11.98
N VAL A 359 -1.54 7.36 13.15
CA VAL A 359 -2.94 7.24 13.55
C VAL A 359 -3.49 8.62 13.86
N TRP A 360 -4.59 8.96 13.21
CA TRP A 360 -5.31 10.20 13.43
C TRP A 360 -6.67 9.90 14.06
N ALA A 361 -7.03 10.71 15.04
CA ALA A 361 -8.33 10.68 15.68
C ALA A 361 -8.93 12.09 15.73
N PRO A 362 -10.27 12.23 15.66
CA PRO A 362 -10.89 13.54 15.86
C PRO A 362 -10.57 14.06 17.27
N LEU A 363 -10.55 15.38 17.46
CA LEU A 363 -10.20 16.07 18.72
C LEU A 363 -8.76 15.88 19.23
N ILE A 364 -8.01 14.90 18.72
CA ILE A 364 -6.62 14.63 19.10
C ILE A 364 -5.66 15.07 17.99
N GLY A 365 -6.01 14.82 16.73
CA GLY A 365 -5.09 14.98 15.61
C GLY A 365 -4.19 13.75 15.47
N LEU A 366 -2.88 13.95 15.33
CA LEU A 366 -1.92 12.85 15.23
C LEU A 366 -1.62 12.26 16.61
N GLU A 367 -2.00 11.00 16.82
CA GLU A 367 -1.82 10.32 18.12
C GLU A 367 -0.57 9.42 18.15
N GLY A 368 -0.19 8.83 17.02
CA GLY A 368 0.98 7.97 16.90
C GLY A 368 1.61 8.04 15.51
N THR A 369 2.92 7.84 15.41
CA THR A 369 3.63 7.88 14.11
C THR A 369 4.74 6.83 13.99
N GLY A 370 4.85 6.22 12.81
CA GLY A 370 5.94 5.33 12.43
C GLY A 370 7.19 6.11 11.96
N ALA A 371 8.27 6.03 12.73
CA ALA A 371 9.68 6.29 12.39
C ALA A 371 10.09 7.50 11.51
N GLY A 372 9.24 8.51 11.29
CA GLY A 372 9.57 9.65 10.44
C GLY A 372 9.77 9.22 8.98
N THR A 373 10.92 9.55 8.38
CA THR A 373 11.19 9.29 6.95
C THR A 373 11.81 7.93 6.64
N LYS A 374 12.27 7.17 7.64
CA LYS A 374 12.98 5.90 7.46
C LYS A 374 12.08 4.70 7.78
N GLU A 375 12.50 3.50 7.40
CA GLU A 375 11.85 2.29 7.90
C GLU A 375 11.78 2.26 9.43
N GLY A 376 10.73 1.65 9.97
CA GLY A 376 10.58 1.42 11.40
C GLY A 376 9.15 1.11 11.77
N SER A 377 8.81 1.33 13.03
CA SER A 377 7.49 0.94 13.53
C SER A 377 7.02 1.80 14.69
N TRP A 378 5.73 1.70 14.97
CA TRP A 378 5.11 2.28 16.15
C TRP A 378 4.02 1.35 16.67
N ALA A 379 3.98 1.17 17.98
CA ALA A 379 2.93 0.39 18.65
C ALA A 379 2.24 1.26 19.70
N GLY A 380 0.91 1.20 19.75
CA GLY A 380 0.14 1.97 20.73
C GLY A 380 -1.30 1.49 20.86
N LYS A 381 -2.06 2.16 21.71
CA LYS A 381 -3.47 1.90 21.96
C LYS A 381 -4.24 3.19 21.82
N ILE A 382 -5.28 3.18 20.99
CA ILE A 382 -6.11 4.35 20.72
C ILE A 382 -7.45 4.19 21.45
N GLY A 383 -7.84 5.20 22.23
CA GLY A 383 -9.16 5.27 22.86
C GLY A 383 -10.22 5.61 21.81
N LEU A 384 -11.27 4.79 21.71
CA LEU A 384 -12.33 4.97 20.72
C LEU A 384 -13.48 5.84 21.23
N GLU A 385 -13.52 6.18 22.52
CA GLU A 385 -14.48 7.10 23.12
C GLU A 385 -14.44 8.49 22.46
N VAL A 386 -13.29 8.92 21.97
CA VAL A 386 -13.10 10.21 21.31
C VAL A 386 -14.00 10.39 20.08
N ILE A 387 -14.40 9.29 19.43
CA ILE A 387 -15.33 9.31 18.30
C ILE A 387 -16.73 9.74 18.75
N LEU A 388 -17.17 9.31 19.93
CA LEU A 388 -18.47 9.71 20.47
C LEU A 388 -18.49 11.20 20.80
N ASP A 389 -17.44 11.69 21.47
CA ASP A 389 -17.29 13.11 21.82
C ASP A 389 -17.21 13.97 20.55
N ALA A 390 -16.50 13.51 19.52
CA ALA A 390 -16.40 14.19 18.24
C ALA A 390 -17.76 14.29 17.53
N ARG A 391 -18.52 13.18 17.47
CA ARG A 391 -19.86 13.16 16.86
C ARG A 391 -20.86 14.03 17.61
N GLU A 392 -20.74 14.11 18.94
CA GLU A 392 -21.58 15.01 19.76
C GLU A 392 -21.24 16.48 19.51
N LEU A 393 -19.95 16.82 19.39
CA LEU A 393 -19.48 18.19 19.22
C LEU A 393 -19.64 18.71 17.79
N TYR A 394 -19.16 17.96 16.79
CA TYR A 394 -19.06 18.42 15.41
C TYR A 394 -20.34 18.17 14.61
N LYS A 395 -21.06 17.07 14.89
CA LYS A 395 -22.34 16.69 14.26
C LYS A 395 -22.27 16.57 12.74
N ILE A 396 -21.10 16.27 12.18
CA ILE A 396 -20.90 16.25 10.72
C ILE A 396 -21.73 15.13 10.10
N ALA A 397 -21.68 13.92 10.68
CA ALA A 397 -22.50 12.81 10.19
C ALA A 397 -24.01 13.09 10.31
N GLU A 398 -24.44 13.77 11.38
CA GLU A 398 -25.85 14.16 11.58
C GLU A 398 -26.31 15.15 10.51
N ASP A 399 -25.50 16.17 10.22
CA ASP A 399 -25.84 17.19 9.24
C ASP A 399 -25.80 16.65 7.81
N HIS A 400 -24.85 15.75 7.50
CA HIS A 400 -24.82 15.07 6.21
C HIS A 400 -26.08 14.23 5.98
N ALA A 401 -26.49 13.44 6.98
CA ALA A 401 -27.69 12.61 6.90
C ALA A 401 -28.97 13.44 6.65
N LYS A 402 -29.07 14.65 7.24
CA LYS A 402 -30.19 15.57 6.98
C LYS A 402 -30.19 16.08 5.53
N SER A 403 -29.02 16.36 4.97
CA SER A 403 -28.89 16.91 3.60
C SER A 403 -29.30 15.92 2.50
N LEU A 404 -29.25 14.61 2.77
CA LEU A 404 -29.69 13.58 1.82
C LEU A 404 -31.21 13.40 1.76
N ILE A 405 -31.95 13.94 2.74
CA ILE A 405 -33.41 13.80 2.88
C ILE A 405 -34.13 15.08 2.37
N SER A 406 -33.41 16.20 2.26
CA SER A 406 -33.88 17.48 1.69
C SER A 406 -33.67 17.55 0.19
#